data_AF-A0A2A5HCR0-F1
#
_entry.id   AF-A0A2A5HCR0-F1
#
_cell.length_a   1.000
_cell.length_b   1.000
_cell.length_c   1.000
_cell.angle_alpha   90.00
_cell.angle_beta   90.00
_cell.angle_gamma   90.00
#
_symmetry.space_group_name_H-M   'P 1'
#
loop_
_entity.id
_entity.type
_entity.pdbx_description
1 polymer ?
#
loop_
_entity_poly.entity_id
_entity_poly.type
_entity_poly.pdbx_seq_one_letter_code
_entity_poly.pdbx_strand_id
1 'polypeptide(L)'
;MIPDSINRRRIFGTLFLSLQVLLSIGCSDSDKTLIDPRADDAVSLGSTQTSTPRSIERWPTLSIPEKNPEVEKKIQQILNKMTFKQKVAQIIQPGIRHLTFEEMRQYGFGSYLNGGSASPNNDKRTRFPITCV
;
A
#
# COMPACT_ATOMS: atom_id res chain seq x y z
N MET A 1 -55.28 -17.61 31.82
CA MET A 1 -54.27 -17.25 32.83
C MET A 1 -52.98 -16.93 32.07
N ILE A 2 -52.61 -15.66 31.99
CA ILE A 2 -51.46 -15.11 31.24
C ILE A 2 -50.32 -14.91 32.23
N PRO A 3 -49.09 -15.40 31.94
CA PRO A 3 -47.91 -14.62 32.34
C PRO A 3 -46.70 -14.76 31.38
N ASP A 4 -46.80 -14.32 30.12
CA ASP A 4 -45.62 -14.25 29.22
C ASP A 4 -45.14 -12.81 28.92
N SER A 5 -45.87 -11.78 29.36
CA SER A 5 -45.55 -10.37 29.04
C SER A 5 -44.53 -9.71 29.96
N ILE A 6 -44.20 -10.34 31.10
CA ILE A 6 -43.31 -9.76 32.12
C ILE A 6 -41.84 -10.01 31.79
N ASN A 7 -41.49 -11.20 31.26
CA ASN A 7 -40.09 -11.54 30.97
C ASN A 7 -39.57 -10.83 29.71
N ARG A 8 -40.43 -10.66 28.70
CA ARG A 8 -40.08 -9.95 27.46
C ARG A 8 -39.78 -8.47 27.72
N ARG A 9 -40.55 -7.77 28.58
CA ARG A 9 -40.27 -6.37 28.95
C ARG A 9 -38.98 -6.20 29.75
N ARG A 10 -38.61 -7.16 30.60
CA ARG A 10 -37.35 -7.11 31.39
C ARG A 10 -36.11 -7.39 30.52
N ILE A 11 -36.19 -8.34 29.58
CA ILE A 11 -35.10 -8.64 28.63
C ILE A 11 -34.85 -7.49 27.66
N PHE A 12 -35.92 -6.86 27.12
CA PHE A 12 -35.74 -5.67 26.29
C PHE A 12 -35.18 -4.49 27.09
N GLY A 13 -35.56 -4.33 28.36
CA GLY A 13 -35.01 -3.29 29.23
C GLY A 13 -33.52 -3.46 29.53
N THR A 14 -33.05 -4.68 29.84
CA THR A 14 -31.63 -4.94 30.13
C THR A 14 -30.74 -4.87 28.88
N LEU A 15 -31.25 -5.29 27.71
CA LEU A 15 -30.53 -5.18 26.45
C LEU A 15 -30.41 -3.73 25.95
N PHE A 16 -31.44 -2.90 26.18
CA PHE A 16 -31.40 -1.48 25.82
C PHE A 16 -30.48 -0.68 26.76
N LEU A 17 -30.42 -1.04 28.04
CA LEU A 17 -29.55 -0.39 29.01
C LEU A 17 -28.06 -0.71 28.78
N SER A 18 -27.72 -1.92 28.35
CA SER A 18 -26.32 -2.29 28.05
C SER A 18 -25.81 -1.71 26.72
N LEU A 19 -26.69 -1.55 25.73
CA LEU A 19 -26.33 -0.97 24.42
C LEU A 19 -26.01 0.53 24.51
N GLN A 20 -26.67 1.27 25.41
CA GLN A 20 -26.42 2.70 25.62
C GLN A 20 -25.06 2.99 26.30
N VAL A 21 -24.56 2.08 27.15
CA VAL A 21 -23.26 2.24 27.84
C VAL A 21 -22.06 2.12 26.88
N LEU A 22 -22.22 1.39 25.77
CA LEU A 22 -21.17 1.23 24.75
C LEU A 22 -21.04 2.45 23.83
N LEU A 23 -22.02 3.37 23.81
CA LEU A 23 -22.03 4.52 22.90
C LEU A 23 -21.34 5.77 23.48
N SER A 24 -20.96 5.77 24.76
CA SER A 24 -20.39 6.94 25.45
C SER A 24 -18.86 7.02 25.43
N ILE A 25 -18.15 6.07 24.81
CA ILE A 25 -16.68 6.12 24.63
C ILE A 25 -16.36 6.65 23.21
N GLY A 26 -17.06 7.70 22.80
CA GLY A 26 -16.76 8.48 21.59
C GLY A 26 -16.31 9.88 21.97
N CYS A 27 -15.00 10.09 22.14
CA CYS A 27 -14.43 11.44 22.09
C CYS A 27 -14.48 11.93 20.64
N SER A 28 -15.27 12.97 20.36
CA SER A 28 -15.11 13.78 19.15
C SER A 28 -14.40 15.07 19.53
N ASP A 29 -13.22 15.24 18.97
CA ASP A 29 -12.55 16.54 18.88
C ASP A 29 -13.47 17.52 18.13
N SER A 30 -13.54 18.75 18.60
CA SER A 30 -14.35 19.81 18.01
C SER A 30 -13.63 21.11 18.22
N ASP A 31 -12.83 21.49 17.24
CA ASP A 31 -12.56 22.89 16.98
C ASP A 31 -13.07 23.23 15.58
N LYS A 32 -14.23 23.89 15.54
CA LYS A 32 -14.77 24.55 14.36
C LYS A 32 -14.52 26.03 14.54
N THR A 33 -13.35 26.49 14.16
CA THR A 33 -13.12 27.91 13.92
C THR A 33 -13.71 28.26 12.55
N LEU A 34 -14.79 29.03 12.58
CA LEU A 34 -15.34 29.70 11.41
C LEU A 34 -14.34 30.75 10.96
N ILE A 35 -13.75 30.58 9.77
CA ILE A 35 -12.87 31.58 9.15
C ILE A 35 -13.75 32.47 8.28
N ASP A 36 -13.99 33.68 8.77
CA ASP A 36 -14.52 34.83 8.03
C ASP A 36 -13.41 35.38 7.12
N PRO A 37 -13.62 35.55 5.79
CA PRO A 37 -12.58 36.04 4.91
C PRO A 37 -12.61 37.58 4.87
N ARG A 38 -12.04 38.23 5.89
CA ARG A 38 -11.57 39.62 5.85
C ARG A 38 -10.93 40.03 7.19
N ALA A 39 -9.63 39.78 7.34
CA ALA A 39 -8.74 40.58 8.17
C ALA A 39 -7.30 40.15 7.86
N ASP A 40 -6.61 41.02 7.17
CA ASP A 40 -5.19 40.95 6.87
C ASP A 40 -4.36 41.15 8.17
N ASP A 41 -3.16 40.57 8.18
CA ASP A 41 -2.05 40.87 9.10
C ASP A 41 -2.17 40.45 10.58
N ALA A 42 -1.91 39.16 10.85
CA ALA A 42 -1.03 38.73 11.94
C ALA A 42 -0.72 37.22 11.80
N VAL A 43 0.34 36.88 11.06
CA VAL A 43 0.93 35.54 11.08
C VAL A 43 1.52 35.31 12.48
N SER A 44 0.76 34.60 13.31
CA SER A 44 1.22 34.10 14.60
C SER A 44 2.33 33.06 14.35
N LEU A 45 3.57 33.44 14.63
CA LEU A 45 4.70 32.52 14.79
C LEU A 45 4.40 31.59 15.97
N GLY A 46 3.82 30.43 15.67
CA GLY A 46 3.32 29.52 16.69
C GLY A 46 3.29 28.07 16.26
N SER A 47 4.43 27.54 15.83
CA SER A 47 4.91 26.19 16.16
C SER A 47 6.13 25.88 15.29
N THR A 48 7.31 26.21 15.80
CA THR A 48 8.54 25.58 15.31
C THR A 48 8.45 24.12 15.73
N GLN A 49 7.85 23.29 14.88
CA GLN A 49 8.14 21.87 14.91
C GLN A 49 9.60 21.73 14.50
N THR A 50 10.47 21.74 15.50
CA THR A 50 11.85 21.29 15.36
C THR A 50 11.76 19.82 15.00
N SER A 51 11.71 19.53 13.70
CA SER A 51 11.95 18.19 13.19
C SER A 51 13.35 17.81 13.65
N THR A 52 13.46 17.03 14.73
CA THR A 52 14.74 16.43 15.12
C THR A 52 15.30 15.77 13.86
N PRO A 53 16.44 16.23 13.33
CA PRO A 53 17.01 15.64 12.14
C PRO A 53 17.24 14.16 12.45
N ARG A 54 16.55 13.28 11.71
CA ARG A 54 16.68 11.83 11.86
C ARG A 54 18.14 11.50 11.57
N SER A 55 18.94 11.25 12.60
CA SER A 55 20.39 11.11 12.45
C SER A 55 20.71 9.94 11.52
N ILE A 56 21.39 10.25 10.41
CA ILE A 56 21.86 9.26 9.43
C ILE A 56 22.87 8.29 10.08
N GLU A 57 23.50 8.68 11.19
CA GLU A 57 24.43 7.89 11.99
C GLU A 57 23.90 6.53 12.44
N ARG A 58 22.58 6.32 12.47
CA ARG A 58 21.98 5.04 12.87
C ARG A 58 22.16 3.91 11.85
N TRP A 59 22.37 4.25 10.57
CA TRP A 59 22.50 3.24 9.51
C TRP A 59 23.96 2.80 9.37
N PRO A 60 24.30 1.52 9.64
CA PRO A 60 25.67 1.05 9.50
C PRO A 60 26.08 1.01 8.03
N THR A 61 27.34 1.37 7.74
CA THR A 61 27.93 1.18 6.41
C THR A 61 28.10 -0.32 6.15
N LEU A 62 27.49 -0.81 5.08
CA LEU A 62 27.59 -2.22 4.68
C LEU A 62 28.85 -2.44 3.83
N SER A 63 29.53 -3.56 4.05
CA SER A 63 30.57 -4.04 3.13
C SER A 63 29.90 -4.66 1.91
N ILE A 64 30.07 -4.03 0.74
CA ILE A 64 29.47 -4.47 -0.52
C ILE A 64 30.57 -5.20 -1.33
N PRO A 65 30.29 -6.39 -1.89
CA PRO A 65 31.26 -7.09 -2.73
C PRO A 65 31.65 -6.27 -3.96
N GLU A 66 32.85 -6.52 -4.49
CA GLU A 66 33.31 -5.88 -5.73
C GLU A 66 32.41 -6.26 -6.92
N LYS A 67 32.12 -5.27 -7.76
CA LYS A 67 31.32 -5.45 -8.97
C LYS A 67 32.17 -6.05 -10.08
N ASN A 68 31.61 -6.98 -10.84
CA ASN A 68 32.30 -7.54 -12.01
C ASN A 68 32.35 -6.50 -13.15
N PRO A 69 33.56 -6.10 -13.62
CA PRO A 69 33.71 -5.04 -14.63
C PRO A 69 33.11 -5.41 -15.99
N GLU A 70 33.07 -6.69 -16.36
CA GLU A 70 32.46 -7.14 -17.62
C GLU A 70 30.94 -6.99 -17.58
N VAL A 71 30.33 -7.30 -16.43
CA VAL A 71 28.88 -7.15 -16.22
C VAL A 71 28.49 -5.67 -16.26
N GLU A 72 29.24 -4.80 -15.58
CA GLU A 72 28.99 -3.36 -15.60
C GLU A 72 29.12 -2.78 -17.01
N LYS A 73 30.13 -3.20 -17.78
CA LYS A 73 30.26 -2.81 -19.19
C LYS A 73 29.05 -3.22 -20.03
N LYS A 74 28.54 -4.45 -19.83
CA LYS A 74 27.34 -4.93 -20.51
C LYS A 74 26.08 -4.15 -20.12
N ILE A 75 25.92 -3.85 -18.84
CA ILE A 75 24.81 -3.02 -18.33
C ILE A 75 24.83 -1.65 -19.02
N GLN A 76 25.98 -0.97 -19.07
CA GLN A 76 26.13 0.34 -19.72
C GLN A 76 25.79 0.27 -21.22
N GLN A 77 26.26 -0.77 -21.92
CA GLN A 77 25.96 -0.97 -23.33
C GLN A 77 24.46 -1.15 -23.60
N ILE A 78 23.74 -1.85 -22.72
CA ILE A 78 22.29 -2.05 -22.83
C ILE A 78 21.56 -0.74 -22.51
N LEU A 79 21.89 -0.10 -21.37
CA LEU A 79 21.23 1.14 -20.93
C LEU A 79 21.34 2.29 -21.93
N ASN A 80 22.46 2.37 -22.66
CA ASN A 80 22.68 3.37 -23.70
C ASN A 80 21.81 3.13 -24.96
N LYS A 81 21.42 1.89 -25.22
CA LYS A 81 20.55 1.51 -26.35
C LYS A 81 19.06 1.57 -26.00
N MET A 82 18.71 1.64 -24.71
CA MET A 82 17.32 1.66 -24.26
C MET A 82 16.70 3.05 -24.36
N THR A 83 15.50 3.09 -24.91
CA THR A 83 14.60 4.24 -24.82
C THR A 83 14.07 4.41 -23.39
N PHE A 84 13.56 5.61 -23.06
CA PHE A 84 12.94 5.87 -21.75
C PHE A 84 11.82 4.87 -21.44
N LYS A 85 10.95 4.57 -22.41
CA LYS A 85 9.86 3.60 -22.26
C LYS A 85 10.37 2.20 -21.91
N GLN A 86 11.44 1.75 -22.56
CA GLN A 86 12.06 0.46 -22.28
C GLN A 86 12.70 0.43 -20.88
N LYS A 87 13.32 1.53 -20.42
CA LYS A 87 13.84 1.64 -19.05
C LYS A 87 12.72 1.51 -18.02
N VAL A 88 11.61 2.21 -18.24
CA VAL A 88 10.42 2.11 -17.37
C VAL A 88 9.83 0.70 -17.40
N ALA A 89 9.77 0.06 -18.57
CA ALA A 89 9.26 -1.32 -18.69
C ALA A 89 10.05 -2.34 -17.86
N GLN A 90 11.37 -2.15 -17.70
CA GLN A 90 12.18 -3.03 -16.86
C GLN A 90 11.89 -2.91 -15.35
N ILE A 91 11.31 -1.78 -14.91
CA ILE A 91 10.99 -1.52 -13.50
C ILE A 91 9.59 -2.05 -13.14
N ILE A 92 8.68 -2.10 -14.10
CA ILE A 92 7.30 -2.53 -13.89
C ILE A 92 7.21 -4.06 -13.79
N GLN A 93 6.51 -4.56 -12.76
CA GLN A 93 6.27 -5.98 -12.53
C GLN A 93 4.76 -6.30 -12.53
N PRO A 94 4.17 -6.71 -13.68
CA PRO A 94 2.79 -7.19 -13.73
C PRO A 94 2.60 -8.56 -13.07
N GLY A 95 1.39 -8.83 -12.59
CA GLY A 95 0.97 -10.16 -12.13
C GLY A 95 0.35 -10.99 -13.24
N ILE A 96 0.57 -12.31 -13.25
CA ILE A 96 0.18 -13.19 -14.38
C ILE A 96 -1.33 -13.25 -14.67
N ARG A 97 -2.20 -12.89 -13.71
CA ARG A 97 -3.67 -12.85 -13.93
C ARG A 97 -4.10 -11.70 -14.83
N HIS A 98 -3.29 -10.66 -14.92
CA HIS A 98 -3.62 -9.40 -15.61
C HIS A 98 -2.59 -9.08 -16.69
N LEU A 99 -1.93 -10.11 -17.23
CA LEU A 99 -0.87 -9.98 -18.22
C LEU A 99 -1.07 -10.99 -19.34
N THR A 100 -1.10 -10.51 -20.56
CA THR A 100 -1.16 -11.33 -21.77
C THR A 100 0.22 -11.49 -22.42
N PHE A 101 0.39 -12.51 -23.26
CA PHE A 101 1.61 -12.68 -24.05
C PHE A 101 1.83 -11.55 -25.06
N GLU A 102 0.74 -10.96 -25.57
CA GLU A 102 0.82 -9.83 -26.50
C GLU A 102 1.37 -8.58 -25.81
N GLU A 103 0.90 -8.28 -24.59
CA GLU A 103 1.44 -7.18 -23.78
C GLU A 103 2.91 -7.39 -23.42
N MET A 104 3.32 -8.63 -23.13
CA MET A 104 4.74 -8.94 -22.92
C MET A 104 5.58 -8.66 -24.16
N ARG A 105 5.10 -8.99 -25.37
CA ARG A 105 5.81 -8.68 -26.61
C ARG A 105 5.81 -7.19 -26.92
N GLN A 106 4.72 -6.50 -26.65
CA GLN A 106 4.57 -5.07 -26.91
C GLN A 106 5.44 -4.22 -25.98
N TYR A 107 5.46 -4.53 -24.68
CA TYR A 107 6.12 -3.69 -23.67
C TYR A 107 7.46 -4.24 -23.18
N GLY A 108 7.65 -5.56 -23.18
CA GLY A 108 8.91 -6.18 -22.72
C GLY A 108 9.23 -5.91 -21.25
N PHE A 109 8.28 -6.23 -20.35
CA PHE A 109 8.46 -6.04 -18.90
C PHE A 109 9.68 -6.82 -18.38
N GLY A 110 10.38 -6.24 -17.41
CA GLY A 110 11.62 -6.82 -16.84
C GLY A 110 11.38 -8.07 -16.00
N SER A 111 10.19 -8.16 -15.39
CA SER A 111 9.78 -9.33 -14.60
C SER A 111 8.26 -9.51 -14.66
N TYR A 112 7.77 -10.66 -14.22
CA TYR A 112 6.35 -10.93 -14.00
C TYR A 112 6.17 -11.73 -12.71
N LEU A 113 5.05 -11.52 -12.02
CA LEU A 113 4.79 -12.10 -10.72
C LEU A 113 3.79 -13.26 -10.81
N ASN A 114 4.23 -14.45 -10.41
CA ASN A 114 3.34 -15.54 -10.04
C ASN A 114 2.97 -15.41 -8.54
N GLY A 115 1.92 -14.64 -8.24
CA GLY A 115 1.41 -14.53 -6.87
C GLY A 115 0.74 -15.83 -6.42
N GLY A 116 0.76 -16.18 -5.13
CA GLY A 116 0.17 -17.44 -4.64
C GLY A 116 -1.35 -17.59 -4.92
N SER A 117 -2.01 -16.44 -5.09
CA SER A 117 -3.27 -16.21 -5.76
C SER A 117 -3.52 -16.93 -7.07
N ALA A 118 -2.49 -16.94 -7.91
CA ALA A 118 -2.55 -16.85 -9.35
C ALA A 118 -1.94 -18.07 -10.00
N SER A 119 -2.66 -19.18 -10.00
CA SER A 119 -2.27 -20.30 -10.84
C SER A 119 -2.70 -20.06 -12.30
N PRO A 120 -1.88 -20.48 -13.28
CA PRO A 120 -2.30 -20.51 -14.68
C PRO A 120 -3.65 -21.23 -14.83
N ASN A 121 -4.57 -20.70 -15.61
CA ASN A 121 -5.92 -21.27 -15.81
C ASN A 121 -6.73 -21.51 -14.52
N ASN A 122 -6.37 -20.86 -13.41
CA ASN A 122 -7.00 -21.03 -12.12
C ASN A 122 -6.93 -22.46 -11.54
N ASP A 123 -6.03 -23.31 -12.05
CA ASP A 123 -5.84 -24.66 -11.54
C ASP A 123 -4.70 -24.67 -10.52
N LYS A 124 -5.04 -25.04 -9.27
CA LYS A 124 -4.11 -25.05 -8.13
C LYS A 124 -2.96 -26.05 -8.29
N ARG A 125 -3.00 -26.92 -9.31
CA ARG A 125 -2.03 -27.97 -9.59
C ARG A 125 -1.40 -27.83 -11.00
N THR A 126 -1.45 -26.65 -11.62
CA THR A 126 -0.85 -26.45 -12.94
C THR A 126 0.66 -26.25 -12.86
N ARG A 127 1.42 -27.14 -13.50
CA ARG A 127 2.84 -26.93 -13.84
C ARG A 127 2.89 -26.10 -15.12
N PHE A 128 3.56 -24.95 -15.09
CA PHE A 128 3.77 -24.15 -16.29
C PHE A 128 4.45 -25.01 -17.39
N PRO A 129 3.86 -25.16 -18.59
CA PRO A 129 4.60 -25.65 -19.73
C PRO A 129 5.48 -24.51 -20.24
N ILE A 130 6.63 -24.30 -19.60
CA ILE A 130 7.67 -23.42 -20.15
C ILE A 130 8.56 -24.27 -21.06
N THR A 131 8.01 -24.69 -22.20
CA THR A 131 8.86 -24.92 -23.37
C THR A 131 9.20 -23.55 -23.93
N CYS A 132 10.37 -23.03 -23.57
CA CYS A 132 11.02 -22.01 -24.38
C CYS A 132 11.26 -22.63 -25.75
N VAL A 133 10.56 -22.11 -26.77
CA VAL A 133 10.99 -22.22 -28.17
C VAL A 133 11.98 -21.10 -28.43
#